data_AF-A0A925M431-F1
#
_entry.id   AF-A0A925M431-F1
#
_cell.length_a   1.000
_cell.length_b   1.000
_cell.length_c   1.000
_cell.angle_alpha   90.00
_cell.angle_beta   90.00
_cell.angle_gamma   90.00
#
_symmetry.space_group_name_H-M   'P 1'
#
loop_
_entity.id
_entity.type
_entity.pdbx_description
1 polymer ?
#
loop_
_entity_poly.entity_id
_entity_poly.type
_entity_poly.pdbx_seq_one_letter_code
_entity_poly.pdbx_strand_id
1 'polypeptide(L)'
;YLEGLLIKSVTRKKQGECDKFRLYVKGDRPYVLESGWSTVPKEQSFAKGLIWTITHMSQQQLQHPIVLNPHPGEEDGVMFCRVIQDSKSIYVERQGEPDWEDVLERAIVNLEQATGRSFREKPEETLPEETTSDPVAQAPDRQRCCL
;
A
#
# COMPACT_ATOMS: atom_id res chain seq x y z
N TYR A 1 6.12 -11.92 -9.04
CA TYR A 1 6.73 -10.71 -9.59
C TYR A 1 5.81 -9.52 -9.31
N LEU A 2 6.33 -8.30 -9.39
CA LEU A 2 5.54 -7.09 -9.16
C LEU A 2 4.63 -6.83 -10.37
N GLU A 3 3.38 -6.45 -10.12
CA GLU A 3 2.46 -6.09 -11.20
C GLU A 3 2.32 -4.58 -11.30
N GLY A 4 2.04 -3.88 -10.21
CA GLY A 4 1.81 -2.44 -10.25
C GLY A 4 1.84 -1.82 -8.86
N LEU A 5 1.80 -0.50 -8.81
CA LEU A 5 1.68 0.27 -7.58
C LEU A 5 0.83 1.52 -7.78
N LEU A 6 0.20 2.00 -6.72
CA LEU A 6 -0.54 3.26 -6.69
C LEU A 6 -0.62 3.81 -5.27
N ILE A 7 -0.99 5.09 -5.17
CA ILE A 7 -1.36 5.73 -3.91
C ILE A 7 -2.85 6.00 -3.96
N LYS A 8 -3.57 5.52 -2.94
CA LYS A 8 -5.00 5.74 -2.79
C LYS A 8 -5.28 6.54 -1.53
N SER A 9 -6.03 7.62 -1.65
CA SER A 9 -6.57 8.35 -0.51
C SER A 9 -7.77 7.60 0.06
N VAL A 10 -7.75 7.31 1.36
CA VAL A 10 -8.81 6.57 2.05
C VAL A 10 -9.29 7.37 3.25
N THR A 11 -10.61 7.55 3.36
CA THR A 11 -11.24 8.26 4.48
C THR A 11 -11.44 7.31 5.67
N ARG A 12 -10.76 7.59 6.79
CA ARG A 12 -10.96 6.87 8.05
C ARG A 12 -12.00 7.59 8.90
N LYS A 13 -13.03 6.86 9.34
CA LYS A 13 -14.15 7.38 10.18
C LYS A 13 -13.73 8.23 11.40
N LYS A 14 -12.51 8.08 11.93
CA LYS A 14 -12.01 8.81 13.11
C LYS A 14 -10.76 9.66 12.87
N GLN A 15 -10.10 9.54 11.72
CA GLN A 15 -8.76 10.11 11.49
C GLN A 15 -8.67 10.97 10.23
N GLY A 16 -9.78 11.18 9.51
CA GLY A 16 -9.80 11.96 8.28
C GLY A 16 -9.24 11.19 7.08
N GLU A 17 -8.88 11.92 6.03
CA GLU A 17 -8.27 11.38 4.82
C GLU A 17 -6.82 10.97 5.07
N CYS A 18 -6.46 9.77 4.59
CA CYS A 18 -5.12 9.21 4.75
C CYS A 18 -4.71 8.51 3.46
N ASP A 19 -3.53 8.88 2.96
CA ASP A 19 -2.96 8.23 1.78
C ASP A 19 -2.34 6.89 2.13
N LYS A 20 -2.69 5.89 1.32
CA LYS A 20 -2.20 4.51 1.40
C LYS A 20 -1.44 4.16 0.15
N PHE A 21 -0.23 3.66 0.36
CA PHE A 21 0.55 3.01 -0.68
C PHE A 21 0.00 1.60 -0.89
N ARG A 22 -0.27 1.22 -2.14
CA ARG A 22 -0.69 -0.12 -2.53
C ARG A 22 0.25 -0.68 -3.57
N LEU A 23 0.74 -1.88 -3.31
CA LEU A 23 1.54 -2.67 -4.23
C LEU A 23 0.79 -3.93 -4.63
N TYR A 24 0.62 -4.13 -5.92
CA TYR A 24 0.03 -5.33 -6.52
C TYR A 24 1.13 -6.32 -6.85
N VAL A 25 1.04 -7.52 -6.28
CA VAL A 25 2.04 -8.57 -6.43
C VAL A 25 1.39 -9.83 -6.96
N LYS A 26 1.99 -10.42 -7.99
CA LYS A 26 1.63 -11.75 -8.48
C LYS A 26 2.56 -12.80 -7.88
N GLY A 27 2.06 -13.52 -6.89
CA GLY A 27 2.69 -14.73 -6.36
C GLY A 27 1.98 -15.99 -6.87
N ASP A 28 1.86 -16.99 -5.99
CA ASP A 28 0.93 -18.11 -6.15
C ASP A 28 -0.53 -17.62 -6.28
N ARG A 29 -0.85 -16.51 -5.61
CA ARG A 29 -2.11 -15.77 -5.69
C ARG A 29 -1.85 -14.29 -5.95
N PRO A 30 -2.85 -13.53 -6.44
CA PRO A 30 -2.75 -12.08 -6.44
C PRO A 30 -2.79 -11.55 -5.00
N TYR A 31 -1.83 -10.73 -4.64
CA TYR A 31 -1.75 -10.05 -3.34
C TYR A 31 -1.74 -8.54 -3.53
N VAL A 32 -2.34 -7.83 -2.57
CA VAL A 32 -2.20 -6.39 -2.43
C VAL A 32 -1.55 -6.13 -1.09
N LEU A 33 -0.36 -5.51 -1.11
CA LEU A 33 0.30 -5.02 0.09
C LEU A 33 -0.07 -3.56 0.28
N GLU A 34 -0.59 -3.22 1.45
CA GLU A 34 -0.97 -1.84 1.79
C GLU A 34 -0.09 -1.33 2.93
N SER A 35 0.42 -0.11 2.79
CA SER A 35 1.16 0.59 3.85
C SER A 35 0.78 2.07 3.92
N GLY A 36 1.17 2.75 5.00
CA GLY A 36 1.02 4.20 5.10
C GLY A 36 1.87 4.92 4.06
N TRP A 37 1.28 5.97 3.45
CA TRP A 37 2.00 6.96 2.66
C TRP A 37 1.95 8.37 3.30
N SER A 38 0.90 8.62 4.10
CA SER A 38 0.59 9.91 4.73
C SER A 38 1.73 10.53 5.56
N THR A 39 1.60 11.84 5.83
CA THR A 39 2.56 12.86 6.31
C THR A 39 3.42 12.53 7.54
N VAL A 40 3.16 11.44 8.24
CA VAL A 40 3.97 11.01 9.39
C VAL A 40 5.25 10.34 8.87
N PRO A 41 6.45 10.93 9.08
CA PRO A 41 7.68 10.45 8.44
C PRO A 41 8.03 8.99 8.76
N LYS A 42 7.66 8.51 9.96
CA LYS A 42 7.98 7.16 10.45
C LYS A 42 7.25 6.05 9.70
N GLU A 43 6.05 6.32 9.20
CA GLU A 43 5.21 5.33 8.53
C GLU A 43 5.58 5.12 7.05
N GLN A 44 6.40 6.01 6.50
CA GLN A 44 6.72 6.05 5.07
C GLN A 44 7.95 5.21 4.69
N SER A 45 8.80 4.83 5.66
CA SER A 45 10.09 4.17 5.39
C SER A 45 9.96 2.90 4.56
N PHE A 46 8.92 2.10 4.81
CA PHE A 46 8.63 0.90 4.04
C PHE A 46 8.29 1.21 2.57
N ALA A 47 7.30 2.09 2.35
CA ALA A 47 6.85 2.45 1.01
C ALA A 47 7.94 3.15 0.20
N LYS A 48 8.59 4.15 0.81
CA LYS A 48 9.69 4.92 0.21
C LYS A 48 10.87 4.04 -0.16
N GLY A 49 11.31 3.16 0.75
CA GLY A 49 12.41 2.23 0.47
C GLY A 49 12.08 1.26 -0.67
N LEU A 50 10.83 0.78 -0.73
CA LEU A 50 10.40 -0.12 -1.78
C LEU A 50 10.31 0.58 -3.14
N ILE A 51 9.66 1.74 -3.22
CA ILE A 51 9.55 2.52 -4.46
C ILE A 51 10.95 2.91 -4.95
N TRP A 52 11.83 3.36 -4.05
CA TRP A 52 13.22 3.68 -4.37
C TRP A 52 13.97 2.49 -4.95
N THR A 53 13.74 1.29 -4.43
CA THR A 53 14.36 0.09 -5.00
C THR A 53 13.81 -0.21 -6.39
N ILE A 54 12.48 -0.13 -6.57
CA ILE A 54 11.80 -0.39 -7.85
C ILE A 54 12.27 0.57 -8.94
N THR A 55 12.50 1.85 -8.62
CA THR A 55 13.00 2.83 -9.62
C THR A 55 14.39 2.51 -10.15
N HIS A 56 15.21 1.79 -9.38
CA HIS A 56 16.60 1.46 -9.75
C HIS A 56 16.76 0.02 -10.25
N MET A 57 15.70 -0.80 -10.17
CA MET A 57 15.71 -2.13 -10.76
C MET A 57 15.64 -2.03 -12.29
N SER A 58 16.38 -2.89 -12.98
CA SER A 58 16.27 -3.01 -14.43
C SER A 58 14.93 -3.65 -14.83
N GLN A 59 14.49 -3.43 -16.07
CA GLN A 59 13.27 -4.06 -16.60
C GLN A 59 13.32 -5.59 -16.46
N GLN A 60 14.49 -6.19 -16.73
CA GLN A 60 14.69 -7.63 -16.56
C GLN A 60 14.47 -8.05 -15.11
N GLN A 61 14.99 -7.31 -14.13
CA GLN A 61 14.80 -7.62 -12.70
C GLN A 61 13.32 -7.53 -12.29
N LEU A 62 12.58 -6.54 -12.79
CA LEU A 62 11.15 -6.37 -12.48
C LEU A 62 10.27 -7.49 -13.03
N GLN A 63 10.71 -8.15 -14.11
CA GLN A 63 10.00 -9.29 -14.70
C GLN A 63 10.20 -10.60 -13.94
N HIS A 64 11.14 -10.65 -13.00
CA HIS A 64 11.46 -11.87 -12.24
C HIS A 64 10.82 -11.84 -10.85
N PRO A 65 10.59 -13.01 -10.22
CA PRO A 65 10.15 -13.07 -8.84
C PRO A 65 11.13 -12.34 -7.92
N ILE A 66 10.57 -11.65 -6.92
CA ILE A 66 11.31 -11.03 -5.82
C ILE A 66 10.74 -11.52 -4.51
N VAL A 67 11.57 -11.50 -3.48
CA VAL A 67 11.18 -11.69 -2.09
C VAL A 67 11.20 -10.35 -1.41
N LEU A 68 10.06 -9.96 -0.84
CA LEU A 68 9.95 -8.82 0.06
C LEU A 68 10.17 -9.33 1.46
N ASN A 69 11.20 -8.84 2.13
CA ASN A 69 11.54 -9.23 3.49
C ASN A 69 11.45 -8.01 4.42
N PRO A 70 10.31 -7.79 5.10
CA PRO A 70 10.13 -6.71 6.05
C PRO A 70 11.01 -6.91 7.29
N HIS A 71 11.63 -5.83 7.76
CA HIS A 71 12.44 -5.85 8.98
C HIS A 71 12.08 -4.63 9.85
N PRO A 72 12.01 -4.80 11.18
CA PRO A 72 11.84 -3.67 12.09
C PRO A 72 13.09 -2.77 12.04
N GLY A 73 12.88 -1.46 12.15
CA GLY A 73 13.94 -0.50 12.43
C GLY A 73 14.31 -0.50 13.91
N GLU A 74 15.35 0.27 14.24
CA GLU A 74 15.77 0.48 15.63
C GLU A 74 14.78 1.37 16.41
N GLU A 75 14.04 2.23 15.70
CA GLU A 75 13.02 3.08 16.27
C GLU A 75 11.63 2.43 16.27
N ASP A 76 10.86 2.66 17.33
CA ASP A 76 9.47 2.23 17.43
C ASP A 76 8.63 2.74 16.25
N GLY A 77 7.92 1.80 15.62
CA GLY A 77 7.00 2.07 14.52
C GLY A 77 7.67 2.23 13.15
N VAL A 78 9.00 2.08 13.04
CA VAL A 78 9.70 2.11 11.76
C VAL A 78 9.85 0.70 11.20
N MET A 79 9.45 0.51 9.94
CA MET A 79 9.63 -0.74 9.20
C MET A 79 10.37 -0.46 7.90
N PHE A 80 11.36 -1.30 7.60
CA PHE A 80 12.09 -1.33 6.33
C PHE A 80 11.73 -2.58 5.54
N CYS A 81 11.97 -2.56 4.23
CA CYS A 81 11.84 -3.72 3.37
C CYS A 81 13.15 -3.99 2.66
N ARG A 82 13.67 -5.22 2.78
CA ARG A 82 14.76 -5.69 1.92
C ARG A 82 14.15 -6.40 0.73
N VAL A 83 14.56 -6.00 -0.47
CA VAL A 83 14.19 -6.69 -1.71
C VAL A 83 15.28 -7.69 -2.03
N ILE A 84 14.92 -8.96 -2.21
CA ILE A 84 15.84 -10.04 -2.52
C ILE A 84 15.43 -10.67 -3.85
N GLN A 85 16.39 -10.89 -4.73
CA GLN A 85 16.23 -11.57 -6.00
C GLN A 85 17.41 -12.51 -6.24
N ASP A 86 17.14 -13.74 -6.66
CA ASP A 86 18.17 -14.76 -6.92
C ASP A 86 19.17 -14.93 -5.74
N SER A 87 18.64 -14.95 -4.52
CA SER A 87 19.41 -15.05 -3.27
C SER A 87 20.35 -13.87 -2.99
N LYS A 88 20.20 -12.75 -3.70
CA LYS A 88 20.96 -11.51 -3.50
C LYS A 88 20.04 -10.37 -3.08
N SER A 89 20.45 -9.60 -2.08
CA SER A 89 19.75 -8.37 -1.71
C SER A 89 20.00 -7.31 -2.76
N ILE A 90 18.94 -6.73 -3.30
CA ILE A 90 19.01 -5.51 -4.10
C ILE A 90 19.09 -4.35 -3.09
N TYR A 91 20.25 -3.73 -3.01
CA TYR A 91 20.48 -2.57 -2.17
C TYR A 91 20.75 -1.36 -3.06
N VAL A 92 20.01 -0.29 -2.81
CA VAL A 92 20.14 0.97 -3.52
C VAL A 92 20.33 2.05 -2.47
N GLU A 93 21.52 2.61 -2.42
CA GLU A 93 21.82 3.72 -1.52
C GLU A 93 21.03 4.96 -1.96
N ARG A 94 20.40 5.63 -0.99
CA ARG A 94 19.65 6.87 -1.25
C ARG A 94 20.58 8.06 -1.07
N GLN A 95 20.88 8.75 -2.16
CA GLN A 95 21.67 9.99 -2.11
C GLN A 95 20.73 11.18 -1.88
N GLY A 96 20.65 11.63 -0.62
CA GLY A 96 19.83 12.78 -0.24
C GLY A 96 18.33 12.48 -0.09
N GLU A 97 17.51 13.53 -0.08
CA GLU A 97 16.05 13.43 -0.06
C GLU A 97 15.52 13.70 -1.49
N PRO A 98 15.08 12.67 -2.22
CA PRO A 98 14.56 12.84 -3.57
C PRO A 98 13.14 13.40 -3.54
N ASP A 99 12.71 13.98 -4.66
CA ASP A 99 11.30 14.25 -4.88
C ASP A 99 10.53 12.91 -4.99
N TRP A 100 9.68 12.64 -4.00
CA TRP A 100 8.97 11.37 -3.90
C TRP A 100 7.83 11.23 -4.90
N GLU A 101 7.26 12.33 -5.39
CA GLU A 101 6.24 12.30 -6.44
C GLU A 101 6.88 11.88 -7.76
N ASP A 102 8.04 12.47 -8.10
CA ASP A 102 8.83 12.09 -9.27
C ASP A 102 9.39 10.65 -9.18
N VAL A 103 9.80 10.22 -7.98
CA VAL A 103 10.25 8.84 -7.74
C VAL A 103 9.09 7.86 -7.92
N LEU A 104 7.90 8.19 -7.43
CA LEU A 104 6.71 7.37 -7.60
C LEU A 104 6.34 7.22 -9.07
N GLU A 105 6.24 8.32 -9.81
CA GLU A 105 5.86 8.28 -11.24
C GLU A 105 6.86 7.42 -12.03
N ARG A 106 8.17 7.58 -11.78
CA ARG A 106 9.19 6.74 -12.40
C ARG A 106 9.04 5.26 -12.05
N ALA A 107 8.69 4.93 -10.81
CA ALA A 107 8.48 3.56 -10.40
C ALA A 107 7.29 2.92 -11.12
N ILE A 108 6.20 3.69 -11.27
CA ILE A 108 5.02 3.29 -12.05
C ILE A 108 5.43 3.02 -13.50
N VAL A 109 6.08 3.98 -14.15
CA VAL A 109 6.53 3.84 -15.55
C VAL A 109 7.42 2.61 -15.73
N ASN A 110 8.38 2.38 -14.82
CA ASN A 110 9.25 1.19 -14.88
C ASN A 110 8.47 -0.12 -14.78
N LEU A 111 7.48 -0.19 -13.89
CA LEU A 111 6.62 -1.37 -13.75
C LEU A 111 5.69 -1.56 -14.96
N GLU A 112 5.11 -0.49 -15.48
CA GLU A 112 4.25 -0.56 -16.67
C GLU A 112 5.05 -1.03 -17.89
N GLN A 113 6.28 -0.53 -18.08
CA GLN A 113 7.17 -0.98 -19.13
C GLN A 113 7.60 -2.45 -18.97
N ALA A 114 7.89 -2.89 -17.74
CA ALA A 114 8.32 -4.25 -17.47
C ALA A 114 7.17 -5.27 -17.64
N THR A 115 5.95 -4.90 -17.24
CA THR A 115 4.79 -5.81 -17.19
C THR A 115 3.85 -5.69 -18.39
N GLY A 116 3.93 -4.59 -19.16
CA GLY A 116 3.03 -4.28 -20.27
C GLY A 116 1.59 -3.95 -19.82
N ARG A 117 1.37 -3.68 -18.53
CA ARG A 117 0.06 -3.34 -17.96
C ARG A 117 0.06 -1.91 -17.49
N SER A 118 -1.04 -1.19 -17.73
CA SER A 118 -1.22 0.15 -17.15
C SER A 118 -1.97 0.06 -15.84
N PHE A 119 -1.46 0.76 -14.82
CA PHE A 119 -2.01 0.80 -13.47
C PHE A 119 -2.56 2.17 -13.08
N ARG A 120 -2.84 3.03 -14.08
CA ARG A 120 -3.58 4.26 -13.86
C ARG A 120 -5.00 3.92 -13.44
N GLU A 121 -5.42 4.40 -12.27
CA GLU A 121 -6.77 4.18 -11.75
C GLU A 121 -7.79 4.56 -12.83
N LYS A 122 -8.68 3.62 -13.16
CA LYS A 122 -10.01 4.02 -13.62
C LYS A 122 -10.68 4.71 -12.42
N PRO A 123 -11.34 5.86 -12.61
CA PRO A 123 -12.11 6.49 -11.54
C PRO A 123 -13.02 5.44 -10.91
N GLU A 124 -12.87 5.24 -9.61
CA GLU A 124 -13.71 4.33 -8.83
C GLU A 124 -15.15 4.85 -8.94
N GLU A 125 -15.97 4.14 -9.71
CA GLU A 125 -17.41 4.37 -9.79
C GLU A 125 -17.96 4.13 -8.39
N THR A 126 -18.29 5.23 -7.70
CA THR A 126 -18.90 5.26 -6.38
C THR A 126 -20.15 4.38 -6.41
N LEU A 127 -20.06 3.19 -5.81
CA LEU A 127 -21.22 2.38 -5.48
C LEU A 127 -22.13 3.23 -4.57
N PRO A 128 -23.42 3.41 -4.90
CA PRO A 128 -24.31 4.21 -4.09
C PRO A 128 -24.43 3.58 -2.69
N GLU A 129 -24.29 4.42 -1.67
CA GLU A 129 -24.51 4.04 -0.27
C GLU A 129 -25.90 3.40 -0.15
N GLU A 130 -25.94 2.10 0.17
CA GLU A 130 -27.17 1.46 0.64
C GLU A 130 -27.58 2.15 1.94
N THR A 131 -28.60 3.00 1.83
CA THR A 131 -29.34 3.56 2.97
C THR A 131 -30.08 2.42 3.65
N THR A 132 -29.41 1.69 4.55
CA THR A 132 -30.11 0.78 5.45
C THR A 132 -30.79 1.60 6.53
N SER A 133 -32.01 2.06 6.22
CA SER A 133 -32.95 2.54 7.23
C SER A 133 -33.44 1.34 8.05
N ASP A 134 -32.79 1.06 9.17
CA ASP A 134 -33.33 0.13 10.15
C ASP A 134 -34.52 0.78 10.89
N PRO A 135 -35.71 0.15 10.91
CA PRO A 135 -36.77 0.57 11.79
C PRO A 135 -36.46 0.13 13.23
N VAL A 136 -36.48 1.11 14.15
CA VAL A 136 -36.38 0.91 15.61
C VAL A 136 -37.45 -0.07 16.07
N ALA A 137 -37.04 -1.32 16.34
CA ALA A 137 -37.86 -2.28 17.06
C ALA A 137 -37.86 -1.90 18.56
N GLN A 138 -38.95 -1.30 19.02
CA GLN A 138 -39.24 -1.10 20.45
C GLN A 138 -39.32 -2.46 21.16
N ALA A 139 -38.45 -2.67 22.14
CA ALA A 139 -38.53 -3.82 23.04
C ALA A 139 -39.70 -3.66 24.03
N PRO A 140 -40.45 -4.73 24.36
CA PRO A 140 -41.52 -4.65 25.34
C PRO A 140 -40.96 -4.62 26.77
N ASP A 141 -41.56 -3.73 27.55
CA ASP A 141 -41.35 -3.49 28.98
C ASP A 141 -41.54 -4.79 29.79
N ARG A 142 -40.46 -5.30 30.38
CA ARG A 142 -40.52 -6.40 31.34
C ARG A 142 -40.69 -5.83 32.73
N GLN A 143 -41.95 -5.79 33.18
CA GLN A 143 -42.32 -5.75 34.58
C GLN A 143 -41.43 -6.70 35.40
N ARG A 144 -40.63 -6.13 36.31
CA ARG A 144 -40.08 -6.86 37.45
C ARG A 144 -40.89 -6.49 38.68
N CYS A 145 -41.73 -7.44 39.08
CA CYS A 145 -42.18 -7.58 40.46
C CYS A 145 -40.94 -7.72 41.35
N CYS A 146 -40.81 -6.81 42.32
CA CYS A 146 -40.02 -7.03 43.52
C CYS A 146 -41.00 -7.14 44.68
N LEU A 147 -40.74 -8.15 45.51
CA LEU A 147 -41.42 -8.57 46.74
C LEU A 147 -41.64 -7.42 47.74
#